data_AF-A0A9X4AV95-F1
#
_entry.id   AF-A0A9X4AV95-F1
#
_cell.length_a   1.000
_cell.length_b   1.000
_cell.length_c   1.000
_cell.angle_alpha   90.00
_cell.angle_beta   90.00
_cell.angle_gamma   90.00
#
_symmetry.space_group_name_H-M   'P 1'
#
loop_
_entity.id
_entity.type
_entity.pdbx_description
1 polymer ?
#
loop_
_entity_poly.entity_id
_entity_poly.type
_entity_poly.pdbx_seq_one_letter_code
_entity_poly.pdbx_strand_id
1 'polypeptide(L)'
;MKSDPRSRRPTNTKGWAKCWSVKKSEVEALLAEEKWTLDPEHSIPHHPAYVSDRGELLFVSASGKGLLYASRQELMEKSAARASEPQPQHVLEGNLPQGAHFIEAVPSLIDELASILKIPRESFDSSFDSLYLVEKALKKIRPKRRILEIPNLFPGLVAYAGEVMRKETGGEWFLTEVHETTGPIYEPYVRYGPGGRYMNPWLELYKSITEPGRISLHVLASVEIPHPDDLKPRVIVENEAPDDDYEFYMEYVETPQGGAYRPAMRRRTH
;
A
#
# COMPACT_ATOMS: atom_id res chain seq x y z
N MET A 1 37.57 8.57 12.48
CA MET A 1 36.45 9.31 13.09
C MET A 1 35.16 8.70 12.58
N LYS A 2 34.27 8.23 13.47
CA LYS A 2 32.92 7.84 13.05
C LYS A 2 32.18 9.14 12.67
N SER A 3 31.46 9.14 11.55
CA SER A 3 30.67 10.30 11.12
C SER A 3 29.55 10.52 12.14
N ASP A 4 29.51 11.69 12.79
CA ASP A 4 28.36 12.06 13.61
C ASP A 4 27.11 12.07 12.71
N PRO A 5 26.07 11.28 13.03
CA PRO A 5 24.87 11.25 12.21
C PRO A 5 24.19 12.61 12.07
N ARG A 6 24.40 13.54 13.02
CA ARG A 6 23.83 14.89 13.07
C ARG A 6 24.39 15.85 12.02
N SER A 7 25.59 15.58 11.50
CA SER A 7 26.22 16.41 10.46
C SER A 7 25.62 16.16 9.07
N ARG A 8 24.85 15.07 8.91
CA ARG A 8 24.20 14.72 7.64
C ARG A 8 22.92 15.54 7.43
N ARG A 9 22.45 15.59 6.18
CA ARG A 9 21.13 16.12 5.86
C ARG A 9 20.04 15.27 6.56
N PRO A 10 19.04 15.89 7.20
CA PRO A 10 17.90 15.17 7.77
C PRO A 10 17.16 14.32 6.72
N THR A 11 16.60 13.20 7.15
CA THR A 11 15.94 12.23 6.28
C THR A 11 14.48 12.53 6.00
N ASN A 12 13.85 13.44 6.76
CA ASN A 12 12.43 13.74 6.66
C ASN A 12 12.09 14.94 5.76
N THR A 13 10.82 15.06 5.39
CA THR A 13 10.26 16.17 4.62
C THR A 13 10.20 17.46 5.44
N LYS A 14 10.26 18.60 4.74
CA LYS A 14 10.17 19.95 5.34
C LYS A 14 8.84 20.08 6.10
N GLY A 15 8.90 20.49 7.37
CA GLY A 15 7.73 20.71 8.22
C GLY A 15 7.52 19.66 9.32
N TRP A 16 8.25 18.54 9.28
CA TRP A 16 8.23 17.50 10.31
C TRP A 16 9.43 17.59 11.27
N ALA A 17 9.33 16.94 12.44
CA ALA A 17 10.38 16.96 13.46
C ALA A 17 11.68 16.35 12.93
N LYS A 18 12.76 17.15 12.94
CA LYS A 18 14.04 16.83 12.27
C LYS A 18 14.58 15.47 12.73
N CYS A 19 14.85 14.57 11.78
CA CYS A 19 15.36 13.24 12.09
C CYS A 19 16.44 12.73 11.12
N TRP A 20 17.18 11.72 11.56
CA TRP A 20 18.21 11.03 10.78
C TRP A 20 18.11 9.51 10.96
N SER A 21 18.26 8.77 9.86
CA SER A 21 18.47 7.31 9.93
C SER A 21 19.87 6.98 10.43
N VAL A 22 19.98 6.23 11.52
CA VAL A 22 21.27 5.83 12.12
C VAL A 22 21.51 4.34 11.95
N LYS A 23 22.73 3.99 11.55
CA LYS A 23 23.18 2.60 11.41
C LYS A 23 23.39 1.98 12.80
N LYS A 24 23.39 0.65 12.87
CA LYS A 24 23.63 -0.09 14.12
C LYS A 24 24.89 0.37 14.86
N SER A 25 26.01 0.50 14.15
CA SER A 25 27.28 0.94 14.75
C SER A 25 27.29 2.41 15.19
N GLU A 26 26.38 3.24 14.67
CA GLU A 26 26.16 4.62 15.10
C GLU A 26 25.26 4.66 16.33
N VAL A 27 24.22 3.83 16.41
CA VAL A 27 23.39 3.63 17.61
C VAL A 27 24.25 3.21 18.80
N GLU A 28 25.08 2.19 18.62
CA GLU A 28 26.01 1.71 19.65
C GLU A 28 26.98 2.81 20.11
N ALA A 29 27.44 3.67 19.19
CA ALA A 29 28.32 4.79 19.53
C ALA A 29 27.57 5.88 20.32
N LEU A 30 26.38 6.27 19.86
CA LEU A 30 25.54 7.27 20.56
C LEU A 30 25.25 6.83 21.99
N LEU A 31 24.80 5.58 22.18
CA LEU A 31 24.47 5.03 23.49
C LEU A 31 25.69 4.89 24.42
N ALA A 32 26.91 4.85 23.87
CA ALA A 32 28.15 4.77 24.64
C ALA A 32 28.72 6.16 25.02
N GLU A 33 28.49 7.19 24.20
CA GLU A 33 29.10 8.52 24.37
C GLU A 33 28.28 9.46 25.26
N GLU A 34 26.95 9.30 25.28
CA GLU A 34 26.03 10.26 25.91
C GLU A 34 25.19 9.60 27.01
N LYS A 35 24.64 10.41 27.92
CA LYS A 35 23.70 9.94 28.94
C LYS A 35 22.33 9.73 28.29
N TRP A 36 22.09 8.51 27.82
CA TRP A 36 20.81 8.07 27.31
C TRP A 36 20.01 7.36 28.41
N THR A 37 18.76 7.78 28.59
CA THR A 37 17.80 7.10 29.47
C THR A 37 16.69 6.46 28.64
N LEU A 38 16.26 5.26 29.01
CA LEU A 38 15.12 4.61 28.36
C LEU A 38 13.87 5.50 28.50
N ASP A 39 13.17 5.72 27.39
CA ASP A 39 11.90 6.44 27.35
C ASP A 39 10.75 5.42 27.32
N PRO A 40 10.13 5.11 28.46
CA PRO A 40 9.08 4.09 28.52
C PRO A 40 7.82 4.50 27.75
N GLU A 41 7.58 5.80 27.55
CA GLU A 41 6.39 6.30 26.83
C GLU A 41 6.45 5.96 25.34
N HIS A 42 7.66 5.92 24.78
CA HIS A 42 7.90 5.71 23.34
C HIS A 42 8.51 4.33 23.02
N SER A 43 8.87 3.57 24.05
CA SER A 43 9.40 2.22 23.88
C SER A 43 8.25 1.23 23.65
N ILE A 44 8.36 0.42 22.60
CA ILE A 44 7.47 -0.74 22.37
C ILE A 44 8.31 -2.04 22.41
N PRO A 45 7.68 -3.22 22.61
CA PRO A 45 8.41 -4.48 22.64
C PRO A 45 9.32 -4.63 21.42
N HIS A 46 10.61 -4.95 21.66
CA HIS A 46 11.67 -5.07 20.64
C HIS A 46 12.10 -3.79 19.91
N HIS A 47 11.53 -2.63 20.27
CA HIS A 47 11.94 -1.34 19.71
C HIS A 47 12.08 -0.29 20.82
N PRO A 48 13.18 -0.32 21.60
CA PRO A 48 13.39 0.63 22.68
C PRO A 48 13.62 2.04 22.14
N ALA A 49 13.11 3.03 22.86
CA ALA A 49 13.36 4.44 22.64
C ALA A 49 14.23 4.99 23.78
N TYR A 50 15.18 5.85 23.45
CA TYR A 50 16.06 6.48 24.44
C TYR A 50 16.03 7.99 24.28
N VAL A 51 16.14 8.72 25.39
CA VAL A 51 16.25 10.17 25.41
C VAL A 51 17.61 10.59 25.94
N SER A 52 18.29 11.49 25.24
CA SER A 52 19.57 12.05 25.70
C SER A 52 19.34 13.20 26.68
N ASP A 53 20.38 13.59 27.41
CA ASP A 53 20.39 14.79 28.26
C ASP A 53 20.18 16.10 27.48
N ARG A 54 20.40 16.09 26.16
CA ARG A 54 20.09 17.20 25.25
C ARG A 54 18.64 17.21 24.77
N GLY A 55 17.83 16.24 25.19
CA GLY A 55 16.43 16.10 24.78
C GLY A 55 16.23 15.47 23.40
N GLU A 56 17.26 14.86 22.81
CA GLU A 56 17.14 14.10 21.56
C GLU A 56 16.42 12.77 21.84
N LEU A 57 15.72 12.22 20.83
CA LEU A 57 15.03 10.93 20.95
C LEU A 57 15.59 9.94 19.93
N LEU A 58 16.04 8.78 20.39
CA LEU A 58 16.59 7.70 19.58
C LEU A 58 15.68 6.49 19.64
N PHE A 59 15.00 6.18 18.53
CA PHE A 59 14.31 4.90 18.35
C PHE A 59 15.28 3.86 17.82
N VAL A 60 15.33 2.68 18.43
CA VAL A 60 16.16 1.56 17.98
C VAL A 60 15.23 0.43 17.53
N SER A 61 15.42 -0.03 16.30
CA SER A 61 14.71 -1.20 15.76
C SER A 61 15.30 -2.51 16.30
N ALA A 62 14.56 -3.61 16.17
CA ALA A 62 15.06 -4.95 16.46
C ALA A 62 16.36 -5.31 15.71
N SER A 63 16.61 -4.71 14.54
CA SER A 63 17.85 -4.90 13.77
C SER A 63 19.06 -4.10 14.32
N GLY A 64 18.85 -3.27 15.34
CA GLY A 64 19.83 -2.35 15.91
C GLY A 64 20.00 -1.04 15.15
N LYS A 65 19.41 -0.87 13.96
CA LYS A 65 19.32 0.43 13.27
C LYS A 65 18.35 1.35 14.00
N GLY A 66 18.44 2.66 13.83
CA GLY A 66 17.57 3.59 14.51
C GLY A 66 17.16 4.84 13.74
N LEU A 67 16.30 5.63 14.37
CA LEU A 67 15.92 6.98 13.98
C LEU A 67 16.26 7.92 15.12
N LEU A 68 17.16 8.87 14.86
CA LEU A 68 17.53 9.92 15.80
C LEU A 68 16.70 11.17 15.47
N TYR A 69 15.90 11.65 16.40
CA TYR A 69 15.20 12.93 16.33
C TYR A 69 15.98 13.98 17.11
N ALA A 70 16.06 15.19 16.54
CA ALA A 70 16.79 16.30 17.14
C ALA A 70 16.17 16.77 18.47
N SER A 71 14.86 16.56 18.66
CA SER A 71 14.14 16.93 19.87
C SER A 71 12.92 16.02 20.07
N ARG A 72 12.86 15.37 21.24
CA ARG A 72 11.67 14.65 21.71
C ARG A 72 10.47 15.57 21.78
N GLN A 73 10.66 16.78 22.32
CA GLN A 73 9.59 17.76 22.48
C GLN A 73 9.01 18.17 21.11
N GLU A 74 9.88 18.46 20.14
CA GLU A 74 9.42 18.83 18.78
C GLU A 74 8.63 17.69 18.14
N LEU A 75 9.08 16.43 18.29
CA LEU A 75 8.33 15.27 17.81
C LEU A 75 6.96 15.17 18.46
N MET A 76 6.87 15.39 19.77
CA MET A 76 5.60 15.34 20.50
C MET A 76 4.67 16.47 20.08
N GLU A 77 5.16 17.70 19.96
CA GLU A 77 4.37 18.84 19.50
C GLU A 77 3.85 18.60 18.08
N LYS A 78 4.68 18.08 17.17
CA LYS A 78 4.27 17.73 15.80
C LYS A 78 3.27 16.58 15.77
N SER A 79 3.44 15.58 16.62
CA SER A 79 2.51 14.45 16.72
C SER A 79 1.17 14.88 17.31
N ALA A 80 1.16 15.74 18.34
CA ALA A 80 -0.04 16.31 18.92
C ALA A 80 -0.77 17.23 17.94
N ALA A 81 -0.04 18.10 17.23
CA ALA A 81 -0.61 18.94 16.18
C ALA A 81 -1.26 18.07 15.09
N ARG A 82 -0.57 17.04 14.61
CA ARG A 82 -1.13 16.10 13.62
C ARG A 82 -2.31 15.29 14.16
N ALA A 83 -2.32 14.94 15.45
CA ALA A 83 -3.45 14.27 16.08
C ALA A 83 -4.68 15.18 16.20
N SER A 84 -4.47 16.50 16.28
CA SER A 84 -5.53 17.51 16.27
C SER A 84 -6.02 17.88 14.86
N GLU A 85 -5.25 17.56 13.82
CA GLU A 85 -5.72 17.67 12.45
C GLU A 85 -6.81 16.61 12.20
N PRO A 86 -7.82 16.91 11.37
CA PRO A 86 -8.76 15.90 10.92
C PRO A 86 -7.97 14.72 10.36
N GLN A 87 -8.16 13.53 10.92
CA GLN A 87 -7.53 12.33 10.38
C GLN A 87 -7.88 12.25 8.90
N PRO A 88 -6.92 11.88 8.03
CA PRO A 88 -7.24 11.66 6.63
C PRO A 88 -8.37 10.64 6.58
N GLN A 89 -9.50 11.02 6.00
CA GLN A 89 -10.63 10.12 5.79
C GLN A 89 -10.10 8.86 5.11
N HIS A 90 -10.55 7.70 5.58
CA HIS A 90 -10.17 6.43 4.99
C HIS A 90 -10.47 6.49 3.49
N VAL A 91 -9.59 5.95 2.66
CA VAL A 91 -9.68 6.15 1.21
C VAL A 91 -10.96 5.58 0.57
N LEU A 92 -11.63 4.66 1.27
CA LEU A 92 -12.93 4.09 0.88
C LEU A 92 -14.14 4.80 1.48
N GLU A 93 -13.95 5.71 2.44
CA GLU A 93 -15.03 6.46 3.07
C GLU A 93 -15.75 7.32 2.02
N GLY A 94 -17.06 7.12 1.87
CA GLY A 94 -17.87 7.77 0.84
C GLY A 94 -17.61 7.29 -0.60
N ASN A 95 -16.61 6.45 -0.82
CA ASN A 95 -16.24 5.94 -2.15
C ASN A 95 -16.79 4.54 -2.44
N LEU A 96 -17.32 3.82 -1.46
CA LEU A 96 -17.96 2.50 -1.63
C LEU A 96 -19.24 2.39 -0.78
N PRO A 97 -20.26 1.62 -1.23
CA PRO A 97 -21.28 1.07 -0.33
C PRO A 97 -20.61 0.37 0.87
N GLN A 98 -21.20 0.49 2.07
CA GLN A 98 -20.60 -0.04 3.30
C GLN A 98 -21.21 -1.39 3.70
N GLY A 99 -20.40 -2.24 4.32
CA GLY A 99 -20.83 -3.55 4.81
C GLY A 99 -21.30 -4.48 3.69
N ALA A 100 -22.24 -5.37 4.03
CA ALA A 100 -22.78 -6.38 3.12
C ALA A 100 -23.39 -5.78 1.83
N HIS A 101 -23.84 -4.52 1.90
CA HIS A 101 -24.42 -3.81 0.75
C HIS A 101 -23.46 -3.65 -0.42
N PHE A 102 -22.15 -3.64 -0.19
CA PHE A 102 -21.19 -3.66 -1.29
C PHE A 102 -21.31 -4.95 -2.11
N ILE A 103 -21.27 -6.11 -1.45
CA ILE A 103 -21.32 -7.42 -2.09
C ILE A 103 -22.66 -7.60 -2.81
N GLU A 104 -23.76 -7.20 -2.18
CA GLU A 104 -25.10 -7.21 -2.78
C GLU A 104 -25.19 -6.34 -4.03
N ALA A 105 -24.47 -5.21 -4.06
CA ALA A 105 -24.47 -4.27 -5.18
C ALA A 105 -23.48 -4.61 -6.31
N VAL A 106 -22.59 -5.61 -6.14
CA VAL A 106 -21.57 -5.96 -7.14
C VAL A 106 -22.17 -6.14 -8.56
N PRO A 107 -23.27 -6.88 -8.77
CA PRO A 107 -23.84 -7.05 -10.10
C PRO A 107 -24.29 -5.72 -10.74
N SER A 108 -25.03 -4.89 -10.00
CA SER A 108 -25.51 -3.60 -10.52
C SER A 108 -24.40 -2.59 -10.72
N LEU A 109 -23.37 -2.60 -9.88
CA LEU A 109 -22.18 -1.77 -10.04
C LEU A 109 -21.42 -2.09 -11.33
N ILE A 110 -21.37 -3.36 -11.75
CA ILE A 110 -20.76 -3.77 -13.02
C ILE A 110 -21.64 -3.34 -14.21
N ASP A 111 -22.96 -3.44 -14.09
CA ASP A 111 -23.90 -2.96 -15.11
C ASP A 111 -23.75 -1.45 -15.34
N GLU A 112 -23.67 -0.68 -14.24
CA GLU A 112 -23.43 0.76 -14.30
C GLU A 112 -22.05 1.10 -14.85
N LEU A 113 -21.01 0.35 -14.47
CA LEU A 113 -19.66 0.52 -15.02
C LEU A 113 -19.66 0.39 -16.55
N ALA A 114 -20.34 -0.64 -17.08
CA ALA A 114 -20.48 -0.85 -18.52
C ALA A 114 -21.14 0.36 -19.21
N SER A 115 -22.20 0.88 -18.61
CA SER A 115 -22.90 2.09 -19.07
C SER A 115 -22.01 3.34 -19.05
N ILE A 116 -21.31 3.60 -17.94
CA ILE A 116 -20.42 4.77 -17.76
C ILE A 116 -19.27 4.74 -18.78
N LEU A 117 -18.64 3.58 -18.96
CA LEU A 117 -17.52 3.42 -19.88
C LEU A 117 -17.93 3.26 -21.35
N LYS A 118 -19.24 3.11 -21.62
CA LYS A 118 -19.81 2.84 -22.94
C LYS A 118 -19.19 1.59 -23.58
N ILE A 119 -19.04 0.54 -22.77
CA ILE A 119 -18.58 -0.77 -23.20
C ILE A 119 -19.81 -1.71 -23.15
N PRO A 120 -20.06 -2.55 -24.16
CA PRO A 120 -21.15 -3.52 -24.10
C PRO A 120 -21.04 -4.41 -22.85
N ARG A 121 -22.15 -4.64 -22.13
CA ARG A 121 -22.15 -5.37 -20.84
C ARG A 121 -21.57 -6.78 -20.95
N GLU A 122 -21.73 -7.38 -22.11
CA GLU A 122 -21.31 -8.71 -22.52
C GLU A 122 -19.79 -8.81 -22.62
N SER A 123 -19.11 -7.68 -22.78
CA SER A 123 -17.65 -7.59 -22.74
C SER A 123 -17.10 -7.62 -21.31
N PHE A 124 -17.96 -7.52 -20.28
CA PHE A 124 -17.60 -7.68 -18.88
C PHE A 124 -17.86 -9.13 -18.44
N ASP A 125 -17.10 -10.06 -19.02
CA ASP A 125 -17.24 -11.51 -18.83
C ASP A 125 -16.43 -12.07 -17.64
N SER A 126 -15.85 -11.17 -16.85
CA SER A 126 -14.93 -11.45 -15.75
C SER A 126 -13.69 -12.24 -16.16
N SER A 127 -13.28 -12.18 -17.43
CA SER A 127 -11.98 -12.69 -17.88
C SER A 127 -10.86 -11.70 -17.59
N PHE A 128 -9.62 -12.15 -17.55
CA PHE A 128 -8.48 -11.25 -17.42
C PHE A 128 -8.38 -10.26 -18.60
N ASP A 129 -8.64 -10.73 -19.83
CA ASP A 129 -8.52 -9.92 -21.06
C ASP A 129 -9.52 -8.75 -21.10
N SER A 130 -10.69 -8.93 -20.49
CA SER A 130 -11.69 -7.87 -20.39
C SER A 130 -11.19 -6.62 -19.64
N LEU A 131 -10.22 -6.76 -18.73
CA LEU A 131 -9.64 -5.63 -17.98
C LEU A 131 -8.93 -4.65 -18.92
N TYR A 132 -8.37 -5.13 -20.05
CA TYR A 132 -7.74 -4.24 -21.04
C TYR A 132 -8.76 -3.31 -21.71
N LEU A 133 -10.00 -3.77 -21.91
CA LEU A 133 -11.08 -2.95 -22.46
C LEU A 133 -11.44 -1.82 -21.49
N VAL A 134 -11.54 -2.15 -20.20
CA VAL A 134 -11.79 -1.20 -19.12
C VAL A 134 -10.66 -0.17 -19.04
N GLU A 135 -9.39 -0.60 -19.00
CA GLU A 135 -8.24 0.30 -18.99
C GLU A 135 -8.23 1.26 -20.20
N LYS A 136 -8.52 0.73 -21.39
CA LYS A 136 -8.58 1.53 -22.62
C LYS A 136 -9.66 2.61 -22.55
N ALA A 137 -10.80 2.31 -21.93
CA ALA A 137 -11.84 3.31 -21.69
C ALA A 137 -11.42 4.34 -20.63
N LEU A 138 -10.81 3.91 -19.51
CA LEU A 138 -10.34 4.79 -18.45
C LEU A 138 -9.28 5.81 -18.93
N LYS A 139 -8.43 5.44 -19.90
CA LYS A 139 -7.44 6.36 -20.51
C LYS A 139 -8.08 7.62 -21.13
N LYS A 140 -9.37 7.57 -21.48
CA LYS A 140 -10.15 8.69 -22.04
C LYS A 140 -10.68 9.64 -20.96
N ILE A 141 -10.71 9.24 -19.69
CA ILE A 141 -11.16 10.07 -18.58
C ILE A 141 -9.98 10.89 -18.06
N ARG A 142 -10.05 12.22 -18.24
CA ARG A 142 -8.99 13.15 -17.85
C ARG A 142 -9.56 14.36 -17.08
N PRO A 143 -8.88 14.83 -16.01
CA PRO A 143 -7.74 14.20 -15.34
C PRO A 143 -8.10 12.86 -14.67
N LYS A 144 -7.10 12.01 -14.36
CA LYS A 144 -7.31 10.68 -13.74
C LYS A 144 -8.16 10.74 -12.48
N ARG A 145 -7.96 11.78 -11.66
CA ARG A 145 -8.71 12.01 -10.42
C ARG A 145 -10.22 12.10 -10.60
N ARG A 146 -10.71 12.46 -11.80
CA ARG A 146 -12.15 12.45 -12.12
C ARG A 146 -12.80 11.07 -11.96
N ILE A 147 -12.01 9.98 -11.94
CA ILE A 147 -12.52 8.64 -11.68
C ILE A 147 -13.20 8.54 -10.29
N LEU A 148 -12.68 9.28 -9.30
CA LEU A 148 -13.26 9.32 -7.95
C LEU A 148 -14.46 10.28 -7.86
N GLU A 149 -14.65 11.16 -8.85
CA GLU A 149 -15.73 12.16 -8.86
C GLU A 149 -16.98 11.67 -9.60
N ILE A 150 -16.83 10.70 -10.51
CA ILE A 150 -17.95 10.14 -11.27
C ILE A 150 -18.67 9.11 -10.38
N PRO A 151 -19.97 9.31 -10.09
CA PRO A 151 -20.73 8.39 -9.26
C PRO A 151 -20.62 6.96 -9.76
N ASN A 152 -20.40 6.02 -8.83
CA ASN A 152 -20.31 4.58 -9.06
C ASN A 152 -19.21 4.10 -10.03
N LEU A 153 -18.39 4.99 -10.58
CA LEU A 153 -17.27 4.58 -11.42
C LEU A 153 -16.21 3.84 -10.60
N PHE A 154 -15.72 4.44 -9.50
CA PHE A 154 -14.75 3.77 -8.64
C PHE A 154 -15.32 2.50 -7.97
N PRO A 155 -16.53 2.50 -7.36
CA PRO A 155 -17.20 1.26 -6.93
C PRO A 155 -17.30 0.19 -8.00
N GLY A 156 -17.72 0.56 -9.22
CA GLY A 156 -17.84 -0.36 -10.35
C GLY A 156 -16.50 -0.98 -10.72
N LEU A 157 -15.42 -0.18 -10.71
CA LEU A 157 -14.07 -0.69 -10.99
C LEU A 157 -13.59 -1.69 -9.92
N VAL A 158 -13.81 -1.39 -8.64
CA VAL A 158 -13.48 -2.32 -7.53
C VAL A 158 -14.29 -3.61 -7.64
N ALA A 159 -15.60 -3.50 -7.89
CA ALA A 159 -16.50 -4.63 -8.06
C ALA A 159 -16.06 -5.51 -9.24
N TYR A 160 -15.73 -4.90 -10.38
CA TYR A 160 -15.31 -5.65 -11.56
C TYR A 160 -13.95 -6.33 -11.39
N ALA A 161 -12.95 -5.61 -10.87
CA ALA A 161 -11.63 -6.18 -10.59
C ALA A 161 -11.73 -7.36 -9.61
N GLY A 162 -12.51 -7.22 -8.55
CA GLY A 162 -12.74 -8.31 -7.60
C GLY A 162 -13.53 -9.47 -8.19
N GLU A 163 -14.48 -9.25 -9.09
CA GLU A 163 -15.15 -10.37 -9.81
C GLU A 163 -14.20 -11.14 -10.73
N VAL A 164 -13.27 -10.46 -11.40
CA VAL A 164 -12.21 -11.14 -12.19
C VAL A 164 -11.35 -12.00 -11.26
N MET A 165 -10.86 -11.42 -10.16
CA MET A 165 -10.07 -12.14 -9.14
C MET A 165 -10.84 -13.35 -8.59
N ARG A 166 -12.10 -13.15 -8.18
CA ARG A 166 -12.97 -14.19 -7.60
C ARG A 166 -13.19 -15.35 -8.56
N LYS A 167 -13.49 -15.06 -9.83
CA LYS A 167 -13.71 -16.08 -10.86
C LYS A 167 -12.44 -16.87 -11.14
N GLU A 168 -11.31 -16.18 -11.26
CA GLU A 168 -10.03 -16.81 -11.59
C GLU A 168 -9.53 -17.74 -10.49
N THR A 169 -9.65 -17.33 -9.22
CA THR A 169 -9.15 -18.13 -8.08
C THR A 169 -10.19 -19.07 -7.47
N GLY A 170 -11.43 -19.07 -7.97
CA GLY A 170 -12.55 -19.74 -7.31
C GLY A 170 -12.80 -19.22 -5.89
N GLY A 171 -12.49 -17.95 -5.65
CA GLY A 171 -12.59 -17.31 -4.34
C GLY A 171 -14.00 -16.87 -3.97
N GLU A 172 -14.11 -16.19 -2.83
CA GLU A 172 -15.34 -15.59 -2.34
C GLU A 172 -15.09 -14.16 -1.85
N TRP A 173 -16.12 -13.31 -1.95
CA TRP A 173 -16.07 -11.99 -1.36
C TRP A 173 -16.02 -12.08 0.16
N PHE A 174 -15.19 -11.24 0.76
CA PHE A 174 -15.04 -11.11 2.20
C PHE A 174 -14.87 -9.62 2.53
N LEU A 175 -15.37 -9.21 3.69
CA LEU A 175 -15.24 -7.84 4.18
C LEU A 175 -14.43 -7.83 5.45
N THR A 176 -13.44 -6.95 5.51
CA THR A 176 -12.72 -6.65 6.75
C THR A 176 -13.24 -5.34 7.31
N GLU A 177 -13.68 -5.36 8.56
CA GLU A 177 -14.02 -4.16 9.30
C GLU A 177 -12.74 -3.49 9.80
N VAL A 178 -12.53 -2.24 9.40
CA VAL A 178 -11.48 -1.36 9.90
C VAL A 178 -12.16 -0.30 10.76
N HIS A 179 -11.78 -0.25 12.03
CA HIS A 179 -12.29 0.76 12.95
C HIS A 179 -11.56 2.07 12.73
N GLU A 180 -12.26 3.03 12.14
CA GLU A 180 -11.79 4.39 11.99
C GLU A 180 -12.46 5.31 13.01
N THR A 181 -11.90 6.51 13.18
CA THR A 181 -12.42 7.50 14.14
C THR A 181 -13.86 7.94 13.84
N THR A 182 -14.32 7.80 12.60
CA THR A 182 -15.67 8.20 12.13
C THR A 182 -16.69 7.05 12.13
N GLY A 183 -16.28 5.82 12.41
CA GLY A 183 -17.14 4.63 12.39
C GLY A 183 -16.49 3.42 11.74
N PRO A 184 -17.20 2.28 11.65
CA PRO A 184 -16.69 1.10 10.98
C PRO A 184 -16.68 1.33 9.46
N ILE A 185 -15.53 1.07 8.84
CA ILE A 185 -15.38 1.07 7.39
C ILE A 185 -15.09 -0.35 6.95
N TYR A 186 -15.76 -0.78 5.88
CA TYR A 186 -15.63 -2.13 5.35
C TYR A 186 -14.77 -2.13 4.10
N GLU A 187 -13.65 -2.85 4.17
CA GLU A 187 -12.76 -3.06 3.04
C GLU A 187 -13.12 -4.38 2.34
N PRO A 188 -13.41 -4.36 1.03
CA PRO A 188 -13.71 -5.58 0.30
C PRO A 188 -12.45 -6.29 -0.16
N TYR A 189 -12.44 -7.61 0.03
CA TYR A 189 -11.38 -8.52 -0.36
C TYR A 189 -11.97 -9.76 -1.06
N VAL A 190 -11.14 -10.45 -1.84
CA VAL A 190 -11.46 -11.79 -2.35
C VAL A 190 -10.62 -12.81 -1.60
N ARG A 191 -11.25 -13.65 -0.79
CA ARG A 191 -10.61 -14.74 -0.05
C ARG A 191 -10.53 -15.98 -0.94
N TYR A 192 -9.37 -16.65 -0.97
CA TYR A 192 -9.15 -17.82 -1.81
C TYR A 192 -8.16 -18.81 -1.19
N GLY A 193 -8.26 -20.07 -1.62
CA GLY A 193 -7.34 -21.15 -1.25
C GLY A 193 -7.34 -21.53 0.25
N PRO A 194 -6.62 -22.61 0.60
CA PRO A 194 -6.44 -23.01 1.99
C PRO A 194 -5.54 -22.02 2.74
N GLY A 195 -5.88 -21.69 3.98
CA GLY A 195 -5.10 -20.79 4.84
C GLY A 195 -5.54 -19.33 4.81
N GLY A 196 -6.66 -19.00 4.15
CA GLY A 196 -7.26 -17.66 4.24
C GLY A 196 -6.46 -16.57 3.51
N ARG A 197 -5.83 -16.92 2.38
CA ARG A 197 -5.22 -15.92 1.51
C ARG A 197 -6.30 -14.98 0.96
N TYR A 198 -5.93 -13.73 0.70
CA TYR A 198 -6.85 -12.73 0.18
C TYR A 198 -6.18 -11.83 -0.85
N MET A 199 -7.01 -11.24 -1.71
CA MET A 199 -6.65 -10.29 -2.77
C MET A 199 -7.37 -8.96 -2.54
N ASN A 200 -6.69 -7.83 -2.79
CA ASN A 200 -7.21 -6.50 -2.54
C ASN A 200 -7.57 -5.80 -3.89
N PRO A 201 -8.86 -5.78 -4.28
CA PRO A 201 -9.29 -5.23 -5.56
C PRO A 201 -9.27 -3.69 -5.63
N TRP A 202 -8.98 -2.97 -4.54
CA TRP A 202 -9.17 -1.51 -4.47
C TRP A 202 -7.88 -0.72 -4.23
N LEU A 203 -6.91 -1.24 -3.47
CA LEU A 203 -5.78 -0.45 -2.98
C LEU A 203 -4.89 0.07 -4.11
N GLU A 204 -4.38 -0.84 -4.93
CA GLU A 204 -3.49 -0.45 -6.03
C GLU A 204 -4.25 0.31 -7.12
N LEU A 205 -5.55 0.05 -7.29
CA LEU A 205 -6.42 0.84 -8.15
C LEU A 205 -6.49 2.29 -7.67
N TYR A 206 -6.78 2.50 -6.39
CA TYR A 206 -6.83 3.82 -5.77
C TYR A 206 -5.49 4.56 -5.90
N LYS A 207 -4.37 3.89 -5.60
CA LYS A 207 -3.02 4.46 -5.79
C LYS A 207 -2.79 4.88 -7.24
N SER A 208 -3.13 4.02 -8.21
CA SER A 208 -2.94 4.33 -9.64
C SER A 208 -3.72 5.58 -10.12
N ILE A 209 -4.84 5.89 -9.45
CA ILE A 209 -5.66 7.07 -9.72
C ILE A 209 -5.07 8.32 -9.05
N THR A 210 -4.64 8.20 -7.79
CA THR A 210 -4.24 9.34 -6.94
C THR A 210 -2.78 9.73 -7.07
N GLU A 211 -1.92 8.77 -7.39
CA GLU A 211 -0.46 8.92 -7.49
C GLU A 211 0.01 9.14 -8.95
N PRO A 212 1.22 9.68 -9.14
CA PRO A 212 1.86 9.74 -10.45
C PRO A 212 2.07 8.33 -11.02
N GLY A 213 1.62 8.10 -12.26
CA GLY A 213 1.71 6.77 -12.89
C GLY A 213 0.64 6.54 -13.96
N ARG A 214 0.66 5.37 -14.59
CA ARG A 214 -0.41 4.93 -15.50
C ARG A 214 -1.43 4.10 -14.70
N ILE A 215 -2.71 4.25 -15.04
CA ILE A 215 -3.74 3.33 -14.54
C ILE A 215 -3.51 2.01 -15.26
N SER A 216 -3.33 0.96 -14.48
CA SER A 216 -3.33 -0.41 -14.94
C SER A 216 -4.17 -1.21 -13.96
N LEU A 217 -5.20 -1.90 -14.45
CA LEU A 217 -5.99 -2.90 -13.76
C LEU A 217 -5.40 -4.31 -13.96
N HIS A 218 -4.78 -4.58 -15.11
CA HIS A 218 -4.20 -5.89 -15.41
C HIS A 218 -2.98 -6.21 -14.53
N VAL A 219 -2.10 -5.23 -14.28
CA VAL A 219 -0.97 -5.42 -13.36
C VAL A 219 -1.47 -5.75 -11.96
N LEU A 220 -2.63 -5.23 -11.56
CA LEU A 220 -3.18 -5.47 -10.22
C LEU A 220 -3.68 -6.90 -10.09
N ALA A 221 -4.47 -7.36 -11.06
CA ALA A 221 -4.99 -8.72 -11.03
C ALA A 221 -3.88 -9.78 -11.18
N SER A 222 -2.87 -9.54 -12.04
CA SER A 222 -1.78 -10.49 -12.27
C SER A 222 -0.80 -10.63 -11.10
N VAL A 223 -0.63 -9.59 -10.28
CA VAL A 223 0.19 -9.68 -9.06
C VAL A 223 -0.50 -10.54 -7.99
N GLU A 224 -1.83 -10.61 -8.01
CA GLU A 224 -2.61 -11.26 -6.95
C GLU A 224 -3.04 -12.69 -7.30
N ILE A 225 -3.24 -13.01 -8.58
CA ILE A 225 -3.60 -14.35 -9.05
C ILE A 225 -2.32 -15.21 -9.18
N PRO A 226 -2.20 -16.33 -8.43
CA PRO A 226 -1.08 -17.25 -8.61
C PRO A 226 -1.16 -17.99 -9.95
N HIS A 227 -0.04 -18.10 -10.67
CA HIS A 227 0.03 -18.84 -11.93
C HIS A 227 -0.25 -20.34 -11.69
N PRO A 228 -1.05 -21.02 -12.55
CA PRO A 228 -1.49 -22.40 -12.32
C PRO A 228 -0.35 -23.43 -12.23
N ASP A 229 0.80 -23.16 -12.85
CA ASP A 229 1.99 -24.03 -12.80
C ASP A 229 2.92 -23.76 -11.60
N ASP A 230 2.62 -22.75 -10.79
CA ASP A 230 3.52 -22.26 -9.75
C ASP A 230 3.06 -22.65 -8.34
N LEU A 231 3.63 -23.73 -7.79
CA LEU A 231 3.79 -23.87 -6.34
C LEU A 231 4.76 -22.82 -5.75
N LYS A 232 5.45 -22.07 -6.61
CA LYS A 232 6.27 -20.89 -6.28
C LYS A 232 6.02 -19.78 -7.31
N PRO A 233 5.11 -18.84 -7.04
CA PRO A 233 4.70 -17.83 -8.00
C PRO A 233 5.86 -16.93 -8.42
N ARG A 234 6.12 -16.90 -9.73
CA ARG A 234 7.01 -15.95 -10.40
C ARG A 234 6.17 -15.03 -11.29
N VAL A 235 5.95 -13.80 -10.85
CA VAL A 235 5.32 -12.76 -11.70
C VAL A 235 6.44 -12.03 -12.43
N ILE A 236 6.56 -12.27 -13.74
CA ILE A 236 7.40 -11.46 -14.64
C ILE A 236 6.54 -10.29 -15.11
N VAL A 237 6.90 -9.06 -14.74
CA VAL A 237 6.27 -7.86 -15.29
C VAL A 237 7.10 -7.43 -16.49
N GLU A 238 6.71 -7.89 -17.68
CA GLU A 238 7.29 -7.35 -18.92
C GLU A 238 6.74 -5.94 -19.15
N ASN A 239 7.49 -4.95 -18.68
CA ASN A 239 7.27 -3.57 -19.08
C ASN A 239 7.83 -3.41 -20.50
N GLU A 240 6.97 -3.36 -21.52
CA GLU A 240 7.34 -3.04 -22.91
C GLU A 240 7.71 -1.55 -23.07
N ALA A 241 8.58 -1.03 -22.22
CA ALA A 241 9.32 0.19 -22.50
C ALA A 241 10.61 -0.20 -23.24
N PRO A 242 10.84 0.24 -24.50
CA PRO A 242 11.97 -0.21 -25.31
C PRO A 242 13.37 0.16 -24.77
N ASP A 243 13.46 1.03 -23.76
CA ASP A 243 14.71 1.70 -23.37
C ASP A 243 15.24 1.35 -21.97
N ASP A 244 14.57 0.46 -21.21
CA ASP A 244 15.04 0.09 -19.87
C ASP A 244 15.75 -1.29 -19.87
N ASP A 245 17.05 -1.28 -19.52
CA ASP A 245 17.93 -2.44 -19.25
C ASP A 245 17.44 -3.35 -18.11
N TYR A 246 16.27 -3.05 -17.53
CA TYR A 246 15.77 -3.63 -16.29
C TYR A 246 14.44 -4.33 -16.51
N GLU A 247 14.35 -5.53 -15.95
CA GLU A 247 13.12 -6.30 -15.82
C GLU A 247 12.62 -6.11 -14.38
N PHE A 248 11.40 -5.59 -14.27
CA PHE A 248 10.68 -5.52 -13.01
C PHE A 248 9.92 -6.84 -12.82
N TYR A 249 9.97 -7.40 -11.62
CA TYR A 249 9.25 -8.63 -11.31
C TYR A 249 8.83 -8.61 -9.85
N MET A 250 7.81 -9.39 -9.49
CA MET A 250 7.46 -9.59 -8.08
C MET A 250 8.17 -10.85 -7.59
N GLU A 251 8.96 -10.69 -6.53
CA GLU A 251 9.64 -11.80 -5.87
C GLU A 251 8.82 -12.25 -4.67
N TYR A 252 8.43 -13.52 -4.64
CA TYR A 252 7.90 -14.14 -3.42
C TYR A 252 9.02 -14.36 -2.41
N VAL A 253 8.89 -13.76 -1.24
CA VAL A 253 9.81 -13.92 -0.12
C VAL A 253 9.06 -14.66 0.98
N GLU A 254 9.53 -15.86 1.29
CA GLU A 254 9.00 -16.66 2.38
C GLU A 254 9.38 -15.99 3.72
N THR A 255 8.38 -15.71 4.56
CA THR A 255 8.59 -15.14 5.90
C THR A 255 8.02 -16.08 6.97
N PRO A 256 8.45 -15.98 8.23
CA PRO A 256 7.92 -16.80 9.33
C PRO A 256 6.40 -16.67 9.53
N GLN A 257 5.77 -15.58 9.06
CA GLN A 257 4.32 -15.36 9.13
C GLN A 257 3.55 -15.79 7.86
N GLY A 258 4.20 -16.49 6.93
CA GLY A 258 3.71 -16.74 5.57
C GLY A 258 4.45 -15.87 4.56
N GLY A 259 4.64 -16.34 3.32
CA GLY A 259 5.41 -15.54 2.35
C GLY A 259 4.61 -14.38 1.76
N ALA A 260 5.34 -13.34 1.42
CA ALA A 260 4.82 -12.09 0.87
C ALA A 260 5.55 -11.76 -0.44
N TYR A 261 4.89 -11.07 -1.35
CA TYR A 261 5.55 -10.58 -2.55
C TYR A 261 6.14 -9.20 -2.31
N ARG A 262 7.32 -8.97 -2.88
CA ARG A 262 7.91 -7.63 -2.95
C ARG A 262 8.26 -7.29 -4.40
N PRO A 263 8.16 -6.01 -4.78
CA PRO A 263 8.74 -5.53 -6.03
C PRO A 263 10.25 -5.78 -6.03
N ALA A 264 10.75 -6.37 -7.11
CA ALA A 264 12.16 -6.60 -7.37
C ALA A 264 12.51 -6.13 -8.79
N MET A 265 13.81 -5.92 -9.02
CA MET A 265 14.34 -5.47 -10.29
C MET A 265 15.63 -6.25 -10.57
N ARG A 266 15.77 -6.80 -11.78
CA ARG A 266 17.02 -7.39 -12.27
C ARG A 266 17.39 -6.77 -13.60
N ARG A 267 18.69 -6.70 -13.87
CA ARG A 267 19.20 -6.23 -15.16
C ARG A 267 19.04 -7.36 -16.19
N ARG A 268 18.55 -7.05 -17.40
CA ARG A 268 18.47 -8.00 -18.50
C ARG A 268 19.89 -8.43 -18.89
N THR A 269 20.18 -9.72 -18.76
CA THR A 269 21.39 -10.32 -19.33
C THR A 269 21.10 -10.66 -20.79
N HIS A 270 21.71 -9.91 -21.70
CA HIS A 270 21.75 -10.24 -23.14
C HIS A 270 22.55 -11.51 -23.40
#